data_AF-A0A6S7GJW4-F1
#
_entry.id   AF-A0A6S7GJW4-F1
#
_cell.length_a   1.000
_cell.length_b   1.000
_cell.length_c   1.000
_cell.angle_alpha   90.00
_cell.angle_beta   90.00
_cell.angle_gamma   90.00
#
_symmetry.space_group_name_H-M   'P 1'
#
loop_
_entity.id
_entity.type
_entity.pdbx_description
1 polymer ?
#
loop_
_entity_poly.entity_id
_entity_poly.type
_entity_poly.pdbx_seq_one_letter_code
_entity_poly.pdbx_strand_id
1 'polypeptide(L)'
;MPIVPVKLIANEREVTTYAMLDSCSTGTFILEDVRRELQIEGTDTNVLVNTMNGSQVHQPKVVTGLTVTDIDGNNRGTLPRTFSQDTIPASKDEIPTEELVAKWKHLSKIELSSYLPEVKIGILIGSNSPKAIEPKDFIVSEDGGPFAVKTFAGWTVVGSRPRSDVQTNVSCNRTLVEEIVPEKPI
;
A
#
# COMPACT_ATOMS: atom_id res chain seq x y z
N MET A 1 0.73 6.28 -7.01
CA MET A 1 0.27 6.30 -5.60
C MET A 1 1.48 6.39 -4.69
N PRO A 2 1.39 6.97 -3.50
CA PRO A 2 2.49 6.96 -2.54
C PRO A 2 2.87 5.52 -2.16
N ILE A 3 4.14 5.16 -2.35
CA ILE A 3 4.69 3.86 -1.90
C ILE A 3 5.88 4.14 -0.99
N VAL A 4 5.87 3.54 0.20
CA VAL A 4 6.86 3.78 1.26
C VAL A 4 7.29 2.46 1.90
N PRO A 5 8.57 2.31 2.30
CA PRO A 5 9.01 1.13 3.01
C PRO A 5 8.51 1.17 4.46
N VAL A 6 8.02 0.04 4.94
CA VAL A 6 7.44 -0.12 6.26
C VAL A 6 7.87 -1.45 6.87
N LYS A 7 7.66 -1.57 8.17
CA LYS A 7 7.71 -2.82 8.91
C LYS A 7 6.31 -3.20 9.35
N LEU A 8 5.92 -4.44 9.08
CA LEU A 8 4.72 -5.05 9.61
C LEU A 8 5.09 -5.91 10.81
N ILE A 9 4.31 -5.78 11.87
CA ILE A 9 4.57 -6.46 13.15
C ILE A 9 3.30 -7.17 13.60
N ALA A 10 3.43 -8.45 13.93
CA ALA A 10 2.39 -9.27 14.55
C ALA A 10 3.03 -10.44 15.30
N ASN A 11 2.47 -10.83 16.44
CA ASN A 11 2.93 -11.99 17.22
C ASN A 11 4.46 -12.05 17.42
N GLU A 12 5.07 -10.92 17.79
CA GLU A 12 6.53 -10.74 17.99
C GLU A 12 7.39 -10.94 16.73
N ARG A 13 6.77 -11.10 15.57
CA ARG A 13 7.44 -11.18 14.27
C ARG A 13 7.37 -9.85 13.55
N GLU A 14 8.41 -9.59 12.78
CA GLU A 14 8.56 -8.40 11.96
C GLU A 14 8.91 -8.80 10.53
N VAL A 15 8.24 -8.19 9.55
CA VAL A 15 8.56 -8.30 8.14
C VAL A 15 8.69 -6.91 7.54
N THR A 16 9.80 -6.65 6.85
CA THR A 16 9.99 -5.42 6.08
C THR A 16 9.34 -5.57 4.71
N THR A 17 8.49 -4.62 4.34
CA THR A 17 7.75 -4.61 3.08
C THR A 17 7.56 -3.18 2.58
N TYR A 18 7.19 -3.00 1.32
CA TYR A 18 6.60 -1.73 0.88
C TYR A 18 5.09 -1.71 1.16
N ALA A 19 4.60 -0.53 1.54
CA ALA A 19 3.18 -0.21 1.65
C ALA A 19 2.77 0.74 0.52
N MET A 20 1.71 0.38 -0.19
CA MET A 20 0.98 1.29 -1.08
C MET A 20 -0.09 2.01 -0.25
N LEU A 21 -0.01 3.33 -0.17
CA LEU A 21 -1.00 4.15 0.53
C LEU A 21 -2.08 4.59 -0.45
N ASP A 22 -3.32 4.15 -0.23
CA ASP A 22 -4.41 4.36 -1.18
C ASP A 22 -5.68 4.90 -0.52
N SER A 23 -5.86 6.21 -0.61
CA SER A 23 -7.06 6.90 -0.11
C SER A 23 -8.34 6.52 -0.85
N CYS A 24 -8.25 5.97 -2.07
CA CYS A 24 -9.40 5.52 -2.85
C CYS A 24 -9.83 4.09 -2.48
N SER A 25 -8.99 3.35 -1.75
CA SER A 25 -9.34 2.08 -1.14
C SER A 25 -9.99 2.31 0.22
N THR A 26 -11.11 1.64 0.49
CA THR A 26 -11.79 1.68 1.80
C THR A 26 -11.33 0.56 2.74
N GLY A 27 -10.60 -0.43 2.23
CA GLY A 27 -10.03 -1.55 2.97
C GLY A 27 -8.51 -1.53 3.02
N THR A 28 -7.95 -2.31 3.93
CA THR A 28 -6.50 -2.59 3.99
C THR A 28 -6.29 -4.04 3.54
N PHE A 29 -5.27 -4.29 2.72
CA PHE A 29 -5.04 -5.59 2.10
C PHE A 29 -3.58 -6.01 2.27
N ILE A 30 -3.34 -7.24 2.68
CA ILE A 30 -1.99 -7.81 2.86
C ILE A 30 -1.74 -8.88 1.80
N LEU A 31 -0.54 -8.89 1.25
CA LEU A 31 -0.12 -9.96 0.35
C LEU A 31 -0.06 -11.28 1.14
N GLU A 32 -0.65 -12.33 0.59
CA GLU A 32 -0.75 -13.65 1.23
C GLU A 32 0.62 -14.20 1.64
N ASP A 33 1.66 -13.99 0.84
CA ASP A 33 3.03 -14.37 1.21
C ASP A 33 3.56 -13.63 2.44
N VAL A 34 3.25 -12.34 2.58
CA VAL A 34 3.69 -11.52 3.73
C VAL A 34 2.93 -11.92 4.99
N ARG A 35 1.64 -12.25 4.87
CA ARG A 35 0.87 -12.86 5.97
C ARG A 35 1.51 -14.16 6.46
N ARG A 36 1.90 -15.04 5.52
CA ARG A 36 2.54 -16.33 5.82
C ARG A 36 3.92 -16.14 6.47
N GLU A 37 4.69 -15.17 6.01
CA GLU A 37 5.99 -14.83 6.59
C GLU A 37 5.86 -14.32 8.05
N LEU A 38 4.85 -13.48 8.30
CA LEU A 38 4.48 -13.06 9.67
C LEU A 38 3.83 -14.17 10.50
N GLN A 39 3.53 -15.34 9.92
CA GLN A 39 2.84 -16.47 10.55
C GLN A 39 1.55 -16.07 11.28
N ILE A 40 0.78 -15.18 10.66
CA ILE A 40 -0.50 -14.76 11.23
C ILE A 40 -1.59 -15.67 10.69
N GLU A 41 -2.27 -16.43 11.55
CA GLU A 41 -3.50 -17.09 11.16
C GLU A 41 -4.59 -16.05 10.88
N GLY A 42 -5.34 -16.24 9.79
CA GLY A 42 -6.49 -15.40 9.47
C GLY A 42 -7.77 -16.22 9.49
N THR A 43 -8.89 -15.55 9.72
CA THR A 43 -10.22 -16.16 9.68
C THR A 43 -10.69 -16.23 8.23
N ASP A 44 -11.20 -17.39 7.80
CA ASP A 44 -11.85 -17.51 6.49
C ASP A 44 -13.08 -16.60 6.41
N THR A 45 -13.22 -15.87 5.31
CA THR A 45 -14.38 -15.01 5.07
C THR A 45 -14.76 -15.10 3.60
N ASN A 46 -16.05 -15.17 3.31
CA ASN A 46 -16.55 -15.08 1.94
C ASN A 46 -16.78 -13.61 1.59
N VAL A 47 -16.24 -13.20 0.46
CA VAL A 47 -16.28 -11.82 0.02
C VAL A 47 -16.68 -11.77 -1.45
N LEU A 48 -17.76 -11.06 -1.75
CA LEU A 48 -18.17 -10.75 -3.11
C LEU A 48 -17.34 -9.57 -3.62
N VAL A 49 -16.59 -9.82 -4.68
CA VAL A 49 -15.71 -8.85 -5.34
C VAL A 49 -16.39 -8.41 -6.63
N ASN A 50 -16.85 -7.17 -6.66
CA ASN A 50 -17.49 -6.52 -7.79
C ASN A 50 -16.42 -5.72 -8.56
N THR A 51 -16.10 -6.17 -9.77
CA THR A 51 -15.17 -5.50 -10.70
C THR A 51 -15.94 -4.95 -11.91
N MET A 52 -15.29 -4.11 -12.72
CA MET A 52 -15.87 -3.66 -14.00
C MET A 52 -16.24 -4.82 -14.95
N ASN A 53 -15.62 -6.00 -14.77
CA ASN A 53 -15.83 -7.19 -15.58
C ASN A 53 -16.84 -8.18 -14.96
N GLY A 54 -17.51 -7.80 -13.87
CA GLY A 54 -18.49 -8.62 -13.16
C GLY A 54 -18.09 -8.97 -11.73
N SER A 55 -18.93 -9.79 -11.10
CA SER A 55 -18.83 -10.17 -9.70
C SER A 55 -18.23 -11.57 -9.54
N GLN A 56 -17.28 -11.73 -8.63
CA GLN A 56 -16.69 -13.02 -8.26
C GLN A 56 -16.68 -13.19 -6.75
N VAL A 57 -16.92 -14.40 -6.24
CA VAL A 57 -16.77 -14.70 -4.82
C VAL A 57 -15.32 -15.10 -4.56
N HIS A 58 -14.67 -14.38 -3.67
CA HIS A 58 -13.33 -14.65 -3.17
C HIS A 58 -13.40 -15.08 -1.71
N GLN A 59 -12.42 -15.87 -1.28
CA GLN A 59 -12.30 -16.34 0.11
C GLN A 59 -11.01 -15.83 0.74
N PRO A 60 -10.88 -14.50 0.98
CA PRO A 60 -9.70 -13.98 1.65
C PRO A 60 -9.66 -14.44 3.11
N LYS A 61 -8.44 -14.49 3.65
CA LYS A 61 -8.21 -14.57 5.08
C LYS A 61 -8.29 -13.17 5.66
N VAL A 62 -9.06 -13.00 6.74
CA VAL A 62 -9.11 -11.73 7.48
C VAL A 62 -8.14 -11.80 8.65
N VAL A 63 -7.24 -10.83 8.70
CA VAL A 63 -6.22 -10.68 9.74
C VAL A 63 -6.55 -9.47 10.62
N THR A 64 -6.35 -9.64 11.93
CA THR A 64 -6.48 -8.58 12.94
C THR A 64 -5.21 -8.52 13.79
N GLY A 65 -5.01 -7.42 14.52
CA GLY A 65 -3.85 -7.25 15.40
C GLY A 65 -2.54 -6.90 14.68
N LEU A 66 -2.59 -6.60 13.38
CA LEU A 66 -1.44 -6.18 12.60
C LEU A 66 -1.04 -4.74 12.96
N THR A 67 0.25 -4.51 13.17
CA THR A 67 0.82 -3.18 13.37
C THR A 67 1.72 -2.82 12.19
N VAL A 68 1.68 -1.56 11.75
CA VAL A 68 2.60 -1.00 10.76
C VAL A 68 3.50 0.04 11.41
N THR A 69 4.75 0.12 10.97
CA THR A 69 5.67 1.18 11.37
C THR A 69 6.64 1.58 10.26
N ASP A 70 7.30 2.73 10.41
CA ASP A 70 8.41 3.13 9.55
C ASP A 70 9.63 2.21 9.77
N ILE A 71 10.64 2.32 8.90
CA ILE A 71 11.83 1.45 8.98
C ILE A 71 12.56 1.59 10.33
N ASP A 72 12.58 2.79 10.90
CA ASP A 72 13.23 3.08 12.17
C ASP A 72 12.39 2.69 13.40
N GLY A 73 11.12 2.32 13.21
CA GLY A 73 10.22 1.90 14.29
C GLY A 73 9.68 3.04 15.17
N ASN A 74 9.87 4.29 14.75
CA ASN A 74 9.48 5.51 15.47
C ASN A 74 8.00 5.83 15.31
N ASN A 75 7.41 5.46 14.17
CA ASN A 75 6.05 5.84 13.81
C ASN A 75 5.16 4.59 13.73
N ARG A 76 4.56 4.17 14.85
CA ARG A 76 3.72 2.95 14.93
C ARG A 76 2.23 3.25 14.78
N GLY A 77 1.51 2.36 14.09
CA GLY A 77 0.06 2.40 13.98
C GLY A 77 -0.55 1.00 13.88
N THR A 78 -1.64 0.76 14.61
CA THR A 78 -2.42 -0.48 14.48
C THR A 78 -3.28 -0.40 13.22
N LEU A 79 -3.25 -1.46 12.42
CA LEU A 79 -4.08 -1.59 11.23
C LEU A 79 -5.43 -2.22 11.59
N PRO A 80 -6.51 -1.82 10.90
CA PRO A 80 -7.84 -2.41 11.04
C PRO A 80 -7.86 -3.84 10.44
N ARG A 81 -9.06 -4.42 10.34
CA ARG A 81 -9.28 -5.68 9.59
C ARG A 81 -8.59 -5.59 8.23
N THR A 82 -7.65 -6.51 8.02
CA THR A 82 -6.80 -6.55 6.83
C THR A 82 -7.09 -7.83 6.07
N PHE A 83 -7.42 -7.72 4.80
CA PHE A 83 -7.83 -8.85 3.96
C PHE A 83 -6.64 -9.39 3.17
N SER A 84 -6.45 -10.71 3.15
CA SER A 84 -5.39 -11.28 2.32
C SER A 84 -5.74 -11.21 0.83
N GLN A 85 -4.71 -11.00 0.01
CA GLN A 85 -4.79 -10.96 -1.45
C GLN A 85 -3.55 -11.64 -2.03
N ASP A 86 -3.70 -12.31 -3.16
CA ASP A 86 -2.57 -12.94 -3.86
C ASP A 86 -1.70 -11.92 -4.60
N THR A 87 -2.26 -10.74 -4.90
CA THR A 87 -1.55 -9.66 -5.59
C THR A 87 -1.93 -8.29 -5.02
N ILE A 88 -0.96 -7.37 -5.02
CA ILE A 88 -1.20 -5.94 -4.78
C ILE A 88 -0.99 -5.22 -6.12
N PRO A 89 -1.93 -4.38 -6.58
CA PRO A 89 -1.89 -3.81 -7.92
C PRO A 89 -0.95 -2.60 -8.01
N ALA A 90 0.35 -2.83 -7.82
CA ALA A 90 1.41 -1.84 -7.91
C ALA A 90 2.69 -2.46 -8.49
N SER A 91 3.43 -1.69 -9.30
CA SER A 91 4.77 -2.10 -9.76
C SER A 91 5.87 -1.53 -8.86
N LYS A 92 6.99 -2.27 -8.73
CA LYS A 92 8.22 -1.76 -8.12
C LYS A 92 8.79 -0.55 -8.86
N ASP A 93 8.49 -0.40 -10.15
CA ASP A 93 8.89 0.78 -10.96
C ASP A 93 8.21 2.07 -10.50
N GLU A 94 7.17 1.96 -9.65
CA GLU A 94 6.47 3.10 -9.05
C GLU A 94 7.11 3.56 -7.75
N ILE A 95 8.07 2.81 -7.21
CA ILE A 95 8.80 3.16 -6.01
C ILE A 95 9.84 4.21 -6.41
N PRO A 96 9.80 5.42 -5.83
CA PRO A 96 10.78 6.44 -6.15
C PRO A 96 12.16 6.03 -5.66
N THR A 97 13.18 6.25 -6.49
CA THR A 97 14.59 6.11 -6.13
C THR A 97 15.24 7.48 -6.08
N GLU A 98 16.33 7.62 -5.32
CA GLU A 98 17.09 8.87 -5.26
C GLU A 98 17.58 9.32 -6.65
N GLU A 99 18.03 8.38 -7.48
CA GLU A 99 18.44 8.65 -8.86
C GLU A 99 17.30 9.22 -9.71
N LEU A 100 16.09 8.66 -9.58
CA LEU A 100 14.92 9.16 -10.28
C LEU A 100 14.59 10.58 -9.80
N VAL A 101 14.59 10.80 -8.48
CA VAL A 101 14.24 12.09 -7.86
C VAL A 101 15.26 13.19 -8.16
N ALA A 102 16.54 12.86 -8.28
CA ALA A 102 17.61 13.81 -8.59
C ALA A 102 17.41 14.55 -9.92
N LYS A 103 16.53 14.05 -10.81
CA LYS A 103 16.16 14.70 -12.07
C LYS A 103 15.32 15.97 -11.87
N TRP A 104 14.72 16.15 -10.69
CA TRP A 104 13.85 17.28 -10.38
C TRP A 104 14.44 18.18 -9.30
N LYS A 105 14.88 19.38 -9.69
CA LYS A 105 15.54 20.33 -8.79
C LYS A 105 14.67 20.72 -7.59
N HIS A 106 13.36 20.85 -7.77
CA HIS A 106 12.42 21.20 -6.68
C HIS A 106 12.30 20.12 -5.61
N LEU A 107 12.64 18.87 -5.94
CA LEU A 107 12.64 17.74 -5.01
C LEU A 107 13.99 17.54 -4.29
N SER A 108 15.00 18.37 -4.56
CA SER A 108 16.33 18.27 -3.93
C SER A 108 16.36 18.37 -2.39
N LYS A 109 15.23 18.79 -1.78
CA LYS A 109 15.10 18.99 -0.33
C LYS A 109 14.53 17.78 0.41
N ILE A 110 14.11 16.72 -0.29
CA ILE A 110 13.58 15.52 0.36
C ILE A 110 14.67 14.47 0.54
N GLU A 111 14.56 13.74 1.63
CA GLU A 111 15.37 12.55 1.91
C GLU A 111 14.46 11.33 1.77
N LEU A 112 14.74 10.49 0.78
CA LEU A 112 14.04 9.23 0.60
C LEU A 112 14.67 8.15 1.48
N SER A 113 13.87 7.18 1.88
CA SER A 113 14.41 5.92 2.41
C SER A 113 15.15 5.17 1.30
N SER A 114 16.19 4.42 1.67
CA SER A 114 16.94 3.58 0.73
C SER A 114 16.03 2.61 -0.01
N TYR A 115 16.28 2.43 -1.31
CA TYR A 115 15.56 1.46 -2.12
C TYR A 115 15.96 0.02 -1.73
N LEU A 116 14.95 -0.85 -1.57
CA LEU A 116 15.09 -2.23 -1.12
C LEU A 116 14.67 -3.16 -2.26
N PRO A 117 15.59 -3.54 -3.18
CA PRO A 117 15.25 -4.23 -4.43
C PRO A 117 14.59 -5.60 -4.20
N GLU A 118 15.01 -6.32 -3.16
CA GLU A 118 14.49 -7.66 -2.83
C GLU A 118 13.13 -7.61 -2.11
N VAL A 119 12.71 -6.44 -1.64
CA VAL A 119 11.48 -6.26 -0.86
C VAL A 119 10.29 -6.03 -1.78
N LYS A 120 9.20 -6.74 -1.53
CA LYS A 120 7.95 -6.68 -2.30
C LYS A 120 7.01 -5.57 -1.80
N ILE A 121 6.04 -5.19 -2.64
CA ILE A 121 4.89 -4.39 -2.20
C ILE A 121 3.88 -5.35 -1.59
N GLY A 122 3.94 -5.47 -0.27
CA GLY A 122 3.25 -6.51 0.49
C GLY A 122 2.01 -6.05 1.22
N ILE A 123 1.70 -4.75 1.21
CA ILE A 123 0.48 -4.24 1.83
C ILE A 123 -0.06 -3.03 1.07
N LEU A 124 -1.38 -2.96 0.95
CA LEU A 124 -2.13 -1.77 0.57
C LEU A 124 -2.86 -1.26 1.80
N ILE A 125 -2.69 0.02 2.14
CA ILE A 125 -3.33 0.65 3.29
C ILE A 125 -4.36 1.65 2.80
N GLY A 126 -5.62 1.38 3.12
CA GLY A 126 -6.76 2.18 2.70
C GLY A 126 -7.14 3.31 3.67
N SER A 127 -8.18 4.02 3.30
CA SER A 127 -8.83 5.09 4.08
C SER A 127 -9.44 4.64 5.41
N ASN A 128 -9.60 3.34 5.64
CA ASN A 128 -9.91 2.80 6.98
C ASN A 128 -8.74 2.93 7.98
N SER A 129 -7.57 3.37 7.53
CA SER A 129 -6.39 3.69 8.34
C SER A 129 -5.97 5.15 8.17
N PRO A 130 -6.78 6.14 8.58
CA PRO A 130 -6.54 7.55 8.26
C PRO A 130 -5.17 8.05 8.72
N LYS A 131 -4.69 7.61 9.90
CA LYS A 131 -3.36 7.98 10.42
C LYS A 131 -2.20 7.58 9.51
N ALA A 132 -2.34 6.49 8.76
CA ALA A 132 -1.31 5.99 7.86
C ALA A 132 -1.34 6.69 6.49
N ILE A 133 -2.51 7.14 6.02
CA ILE A 133 -2.66 7.81 4.72
C ILE A 133 -2.60 9.34 4.81
N GLU A 134 -2.72 9.92 6.00
CA GLU A 134 -2.66 11.37 6.24
C GLU A 134 -1.29 11.95 5.82
N PRO A 135 -1.26 12.90 4.86
CA PRO A 135 -0.06 13.64 4.52
C PRO A 135 0.44 14.46 5.71
N LYS A 136 1.74 14.41 5.98
CA LYS A 136 2.41 15.20 7.03
C LYS A 136 3.02 16.49 6.51
N ASP A 137 3.38 16.51 5.24
CA ASP A 137 3.97 17.64 4.52
C ASP A 137 3.93 17.37 3.01
N PHE A 138 4.18 18.39 2.18
CA PHE A 138 4.24 18.25 0.73
C PHE A 138 5.21 19.24 0.07
N ILE A 139 5.82 18.82 -1.03
CA ILE A 139 6.47 19.71 -1.98
C ILE A 139 5.63 19.72 -3.25
N VAL A 140 5.13 20.91 -3.62
CA VAL A 140 4.31 21.10 -4.82
C VAL A 140 5.05 20.75 -6.10
N SER A 141 4.33 20.28 -7.10
CA SER A 141 4.89 20.03 -8.43
C SER A 141 5.27 21.32 -9.14
N GLU A 142 6.34 21.28 -9.92
CA GLU A 142 6.67 22.31 -10.92
C GLU A 142 6.36 21.78 -12.33
N ASP A 143 5.80 22.63 -13.19
CA ASP A 143 5.50 22.37 -14.62
C ASP A 143 4.75 21.05 -14.94
N GLY A 144 3.83 20.65 -14.05
CA GLY A 144 3.07 19.40 -14.18
C GLY A 144 3.94 18.13 -14.04
N GLY A 145 5.11 18.27 -13.42
CA GLY A 145 5.97 17.19 -12.98
C GLY A 145 5.50 16.54 -11.68
N PRO A 146 6.32 15.66 -11.09
CA PRO A 146 5.98 15.00 -9.84
C PRO A 146 5.94 15.98 -8.66
N PHE A 147 5.22 15.57 -7.62
CA PHE A 147 5.19 16.22 -6.31
C PHE A 147 5.63 15.22 -5.23
N ALA A 148 6.15 15.71 -4.11
CA ALA A 148 6.53 14.87 -2.98
C ALA A 148 5.54 15.00 -1.84
N VAL A 149 5.36 13.90 -1.11
CA VAL A 149 4.50 13.83 0.08
C VAL A 149 5.30 13.21 1.21
N LYS A 150 5.27 13.85 2.38
CA LYS A 150 5.77 13.25 3.62
C LYS A 150 4.65 12.45 4.25
N THR A 151 4.92 11.19 4.53
CA THR A 151 3.99 10.25 5.17
C THR A 151 4.46 9.95 6.59
N PHE A 152 3.74 9.08 7.31
CA PHE A 152 4.22 8.55 8.58
C PHE A 152 5.53 7.73 8.44
N ALA A 153 5.83 7.21 7.24
CA ALA A 153 6.98 6.37 6.95
C ALA A 153 8.02 7.06 6.06
N GLY A 154 8.09 8.39 6.11
CA GLY A 154 9.06 9.19 5.36
C GLY A 154 8.52 9.79 4.06
N TRP A 155 9.41 10.37 3.28
CA TRP A 155 9.09 11.01 2.01
C TRP A 155 8.90 9.99 0.89
N THR A 156 7.98 10.30 -0.02
CA THR A 156 7.79 9.59 -1.28
C THR A 156 7.36 10.58 -2.36
N VAL A 157 7.33 10.13 -3.61
CA VAL A 157 7.06 10.96 -4.78
C VAL A 157 5.92 10.37 -5.58
N VAL A 158 4.99 11.22 -6.00
CA VAL A 158 3.83 10.86 -6.81
C VAL A 158 3.95 11.51 -8.18
N GLY A 159 3.63 10.74 -9.23
CA GLY A 159 3.71 11.21 -10.61
C GLY A 159 5.11 11.17 -11.23
N SER A 160 6.07 10.49 -10.60
CA SER A 160 7.47 10.37 -11.05
C SER A 160 7.66 9.42 -12.25
N ARG A 161 6.58 8.91 -12.85
CA ARG A 161 6.70 7.99 -13.99
C ARG A 161 7.40 8.70 -15.16
N PRO A 162 8.46 8.10 -15.72
CA PRO A 162 9.14 8.69 -16.87
C PRO A 162 8.14 8.85 -18.02
N ARG A 163 8.01 10.07 -18.54
CA ARG A 163 7.33 10.35 -19.81
C ARG A 163 8.18 9.77 -20.95
N SER A 164 8.17 8.47 -21.16
CA SER A 164 8.58 7.90 -22.45
C SER A 164 7.38 7.95 -23.39
N ASP A 165 7.55 8.53 -24.58
CA ASP A 165 6.50 8.90 -25.55
C ASP A 165 5.65 7.75 -26.14
N VAL A 166 5.65 6.56 -25.56
CA VAL A 166 4.70 5.49 -25.89
C VAL A 166 4.33 4.75 -24.61
N GLN A 167 3.31 5.22 -23.91
CA GLN A 167 2.70 4.48 -22.80
C GLN A 167 1.25 4.12 -23.18
N THR A 168 1.02 2.88 -23.60
CA THR A 168 -0.27 2.38 -24.08
C THR A 168 -1.17 1.82 -22.98
N ASN A 169 -0.65 1.61 -21.77
CA ASN A 169 -1.36 0.90 -20.72
C ASN A 169 -1.85 1.88 -19.64
N VAL A 170 -3.17 2.09 -19.62
CA VAL A 170 -3.89 2.79 -18.55
C VAL A 170 -4.54 1.73 -17.67
N SER A 171 -4.29 1.77 -16.36
CA SER A 171 -4.86 0.82 -15.39
C SER A 171 -5.79 1.50 -14.41
N CYS A 172 -6.93 0.86 -14.11
CA CYS A 172 -7.83 1.23 -13.02
C CYS A 172 -8.07 -0.01 -12.16
N ASN A 173 -7.68 0.06 -10.88
CA ASN A 173 -7.75 -1.06 -9.95
C ASN A 173 -8.89 -0.88 -8.93
N ARG A 174 -9.95 -0.15 -9.30
CA ARG A 174 -11.10 0.08 -8.41
C ARG A 174 -11.98 -1.16 -8.36
N THR A 175 -12.19 -1.66 -7.16
CA THR A 175 -12.98 -2.86 -6.90
C THR A 175 -13.88 -2.62 -5.68
N LEU A 176 -15.16 -2.99 -5.78
CA LEU A 176 -16.08 -2.97 -4.64
C LEU A 176 -16.10 -4.36 -4.02
N VAL A 177 -16.00 -4.42 -2.69
CA VAL A 177 -15.80 -5.65 -1.94
C VAL A 177 -16.89 -5.71 -0.86
N GLU A 178 -17.75 -6.71 -0.92
CA GLU A 178 -18.90 -6.91 -0.03
C GLU A 178 -18.73 -8.22 0.74
N GLU A 179 -18.72 -8.16 2.07
CA GLU A 179 -18.63 -9.36 2.90
C GLU A 179 -19.97 -10.11 2.89
N ILE A 180 -19.96 -11.40 2.54
CA ILE A 180 -21.14 -12.25 2.56
C ILE A 180 -21.30 -12.78 3.99
N VAL A 181 -22.19 -12.18 4.77
CA VAL A 181 -22.55 -12.69 6.09
C VAL A 181 -23.54 -13.84 5.93
N PRO A 182 -23.21 -15.07 6.34
CA PRO A 182 -24.17 -16.17 6.31
C PRO A 182 -25.36 -15.85 7.21
N GLU A 183 -26.58 -16.08 6.72
CA GLU A 183 -27.79 -15.94 7.53
C GLU A 183 -27.69 -16.85 8.78
N LYS A 184 -28.06 -16.32 9.94
CA LYS A 184 -28.20 -17.14 11.15
C LYS A 184 -29.31 -18.18 10.89
N PRO A 185 -29.09 -19.48 11.15
CA PRO A 185 -30.18 -20.43 11.15
C PRO A 185 -31.24 -19.99 12.17
N ILE A 186 -32.51 -20.03 11.75
CA ILE A 186 -33.69 -19.78 12.60
C ILE A 186 -33.81 -20.88 13.65
#